data_AF-A0ABD4VDW8-F1
#
_entry.id   AF-A0ABD4VDW8-F1
#
_cell.length_a   1.000
_cell.length_b   1.000
_cell.length_c   1.000
_cell.angle_alpha   90.00
_cell.angle_beta   90.00
_cell.angle_gamma   90.00
#
_symmetry.space_group_name_H-M   'P 1'
#
loop_
_entity.id
_entity.type
_entity.pdbx_description
1 polymer ?
#
loop_
_entity_poly.entity_id
_entity_poly.type
_entity_poly.pdbx_seq_one_letter_code
_entity_poly.pdbx_strand_id
1 'polypeptide(L)'
;MPRSIFLGRVVGEGEPLWLDEDRHWALALAEVEADSCPDCHQPWGEATDKENEEGYQAHLVKCHACSMSAKSVRAYQSRNNSDTDGLHVHVERKRR
;
A
#
# COMPACT_ATOMS: atom_id res chain seq x y z
N MET A 1 -14.20 5.70 -1.57
CA MET A 1 -14.59 6.83 -0.70
C MET A 1 -14.60 8.09 -1.56
N PRO A 2 -15.65 8.96 -1.51
CA PRO A 2 -15.68 10.19 -2.30
C PRO A 2 -14.55 11.14 -1.89
N ARG A 3 -13.96 11.85 -2.86
CA ARG A 3 -12.83 12.75 -2.62
C ARG A 3 -13.19 13.86 -1.63
N SER A 4 -14.37 14.44 -1.71
CA SER A 4 -14.83 15.49 -0.81
C SER A 4 -14.86 15.03 0.65
N ILE A 5 -15.29 13.79 0.89
CA ILE A 5 -15.35 13.19 2.23
C ILE A 5 -13.94 12.93 2.77
N PHE A 6 -13.04 12.42 1.91
CA PHE A 6 -11.62 12.28 2.26
C PHE A 6 -11.00 13.63 2.65
N LEU A 7 -11.41 14.71 2.00
CA LEU A 7 -10.98 16.07 2.28
C LEU A 7 -11.77 16.76 3.40
N GLY A 8 -12.64 16.04 4.11
CA GLY A 8 -13.30 16.51 5.33
C GLY A 8 -14.71 17.08 5.15
N ARG A 9 -15.33 16.94 3.97
CA ARG A 9 -16.78 17.23 3.84
C ARG A 9 -17.56 16.28 4.74
N VAL A 10 -18.46 16.84 5.54
CA VAL A 10 -19.47 16.09 6.30
C VAL A 10 -20.77 16.09 5.49
N VAL A 11 -21.41 14.93 5.33
CA VAL A 11 -22.68 14.80 4.61
C VAL A 11 -23.83 15.19 5.54
N GLY A 12 -24.59 16.21 5.17
CA GLY A 12 -25.81 16.60 5.87
C GLY A 12 -26.99 15.64 5.63
N GLU A 13 -28.03 15.75 6.45
CA GLU A 13 -29.27 15.01 6.23
C GLU A 13 -29.92 15.40 4.89
N GLY A 14 -30.20 14.42 4.03
CA GLY A 14 -30.77 14.65 2.70
C GLY A 14 -29.75 15.05 1.62
N GLU A 15 -28.48 15.27 1.97
CA GLU A 15 -27.43 15.56 0.98
C GLU A 15 -26.91 14.27 0.30
N PRO A 16 -26.50 14.34 -0.97
CA PRO A 16 -25.89 13.20 -1.64
C PRO A 16 -24.50 12.90 -1.08
N LEU A 17 -24.21 11.62 -0.88
CA LEU A 17 -22.90 11.11 -0.46
C LEU A 17 -21.82 11.43 -1.50
N TRP A 18 -22.14 11.32 -2.79
CA TRP A 18 -21.24 11.62 -3.90
C TRP A 18 -21.69 12.91 -4.58
N LEU A 19 -20.77 13.87 -4.71
CA LEU A 19 -20.95 15.00 -5.60
C LEU A 19 -20.59 14.60 -7.03
N ASP A 20 -21.08 15.35 -8.03
CA ASP A 20 -20.66 15.14 -9.42
C ASP A 20 -19.15 15.28 -9.59
N GLU A 21 -18.53 16.21 -8.85
CA GLU A 21 -17.09 16.38 -8.83
C GLU A 21 -16.36 15.13 -8.28
N ASP A 22 -16.89 14.49 -7.23
CA ASP A 22 -16.31 13.25 -6.70
C ASP A 22 -16.29 12.14 -7.76
N ARG A 23 -17.37 12.06 -8.55
CA ARG A 23 -17.47 11.10 -9.66
C ARG A 23 -16.44 11.40 -10.74
N HIS A 24 -16.25 12.67 -11.12
CA HIS A 24 -15.24 13.04 -12.12
C HIS A 24 -13.82 12.68 -11.65
N TRP A 25 -13.49 12.95 -10.38
CA TRP A 25 -12.21 12.55 -9.82
C TRP A 25 -12.03 11.03 -9.79
N ALA A 26 -13.07 10.28 -9.44
CA ALA A 26 -13.00 8.82 -9.43
C ALA A 26 -12.79 8.24 -10.84
N LEU A 27 -13.45 8.80 -11.86
CA LEU A 27 -13.26 8.38 -13.26
C LEU A 27 -11.86 8.74 -13.78
N ALA A 28 -11.37 9.94 -13.47
CA ALA A 28 -10.01 10.34 -13.83
C ALA A 28 -8.94 9.47 -13.16
N LEU A 29 -9.13 9.11 -11.89
CA LEU A 29 -8.24 8.17 -11.19
C LEU A 29 -8.26 6.79 -11.87
N ALA A 30 -9.45 6.28 -12.24
CA ALA A 30 -9.56 4.99 -12.91
C ALA A 30 -8.84 4.97 -14.27
N GLU A 31 -8.85 6.07 -15.01
CA GLU A 31 -8.10 6.21 -16.27
C GLU A 31 -6.58 6.14 -16.03
N VAL A 32 -6.07 6.85 -15.01
CA VAL A 32 -4.64 6.80 -14.64
C VAL A 32 -4.23 5.42 -14.16
N GLU A 33 -5.03 4.78 -13.31
CA GLU A 33 -4.75 3.43 -12.80
C GLU A 33 -4.77 2.39 -13.93
N ALA A 34 -5.66 2.54 -14.92
CA ALA A 34 -5.70 1.68 -16.09
C ALA A 34 -4.46 1.83 -16.99
N ASP A 35 -3.88 3.03 -17.06
CA ASP A 35 -2.65 3.32 -17.83
C ASP A 35 -1.35 3.12 -17.01
N SER A 36 -1.44 2.50 -15.84
CA SER A 36 -0.27 2.23 -14.98
C SER A 36 -0.04 0.72 -14.81
N CYS A 37 1.22 0.34 -14.65
CA CYS A 37 1.58 -1.04 -14.29
C CYS A 37 0.98 -1.40 -12.92
N PRO A 38 0.28 -2.55 -12.77
CA PRO A 38 -0.37 -2.92 -11.50
C PRO A 38 0.62 -3.27 -10.38
N ASP A 39 1.87 -3.59 -10.73
CA ASP A 39 2.90 -3.97 -9.77
C ASP A 39 3.75 -2.79 -9.31
N CYS A 40 4.27 -2.00 -10.26
CA CYS A 40 5.20 -0.90 -9.97
C CYS A 40 4.59 0.51 -10.10
N HIS A 41 3.34 0.61 -10.58
CA HIS A 41 2.59 1.86 -10.77
C HIS A 41 3.24 2.89 -11.70
N GLN A 42 4.21 2.47 -12.52
CA GLN A 42 4.76 3.33 -13.58
C GLN A 42 3.80 3.40 -14.78
N PRO A 43 3.73 4.53 -15.51
CA PRO A 43 2.91 4.65 -16.71
C PRO A 43 3.33 3.63 -17.77
N TRP A 44 2.36 2.98 -18.43
CA TRP A 44 2.65 1.98 -19.45
C TRP A 44 3.46 2.56 -20.62
N GLY A 45 3.11 3.77 -21.07
CA GLY A 45 3.81 4.44 -22.17
C GLY A 45 5.30 4.68 -21.90
N GLU A 46 5.69 4.93 -20.64
CA GLU A 46 7.08 5.12 -20.25
C GLU A 46 7.77 3.77 -19.99
N ALA A 47 7.13 2.91 -19.17
CA ALA A 47 7.73 1.66 -18.69
C ALA A 47 7.91 0.61 -19.80
N THR A 48 7.23 0.75 -20.94
CA THR A 48 7.36 -0.14 -22.11
C THR A 48 8.05 0.50 -23.30
N ASP A 49 8.50 1.76 -23.18
CA ASP A 49 9.32 2.38 -24.22
C ASP A 49 10.69 1.66 -24.29
N LYS A 50 11.05 1.21 -25.50
CA LYS A 50 12.35 0.57 -25.78
C LYS A 50 13.54 1.45 -25.40
N GLU A 51 13.39 2.77 -25.44
CA GLU A 51 14.47 3.69 -25.07
C GLU A 51 14.73 3.69 -23.56
N ASN A 52 13.80 3.14 -22.76
CA ASN A 52 13.93 2.99 -21.31
C ASN A 52 14.35 1.57 -20.88
N GLU A 53 14.67 0.68 -21.82
CA GLU A 53 15.26 -0.62 -21.51
C GLU A 53 16.57 -0.37 -20.73
N GLU A 54 16.62 -0.83 -19.47
CA GLU A 54 17.71 -0.56 -18.49
C GLU A 54 17.73 0.83 -17.83
N GLY A 55 16.72 1.69 -18.05
CA GLY A 55 16.61 3.01 -17.43
C GLY A 55 16.19 3.01 -15.96
N TYR A 56 15.64 1.90 -15.47
CA TYR A 56 15.13 1.77 -14.10
C TYR A 56 16.13 1.09 -13.15
N GLN A 57 16.26 1.62 -11.94
CA GLN A 57 17.03 1.02 -10.86
C GLN A 57 16.12 0.46 -9.76
N ALA A 58 16.34 -0.80 -9.38
CA ALA A 58 15.66 -1.43 -8.26
C ALA A 58 16.56 -1.47 -7.01
N HIS A 59 15.97 -1.20 -5.84
CA HIS A 59 16.66 -1.28 -4.54
C HIS A 59 15.99 -2.29 -3.62
N LEU A 60 16.80 -3.17 -3.02
CA LEU A 60 16.32 -4.07 -1.98
C LEU A 60 16.26 -3.35 -0.63
N VAL A 61 15.06 -3.19 -0.08
CA VAL A 61 14.85 -2.59 1.23
C VAL A 61 14.47 -3.66 2.26
N LYS A 62 15.18 -3.70 3.38
CA LYS A 62 14.85 -4.58 4.50
C LYS A 62 14.01 -3.84 5.53
N CYS A 63 12.76 -4.24 5.72
CA CYS A 63 11.94 -3.73 6.82
C CYS A 63 12.46 -4.22 8.17
N HIS A 64 13.00 -3.31 8.98
CA HIS A 64 13.52 -3.66 10.31
C HIS A 64 12.43 -4.16 11.27
N ALA A 65 11.21 -3.62 11.18
CA ALA A 65 10.07 -4.08 11.99
C ALA A 65 9.70 -5.54 11.67
N CYS A 66 9.51 -5.86 10.38
CA CYS A 66 9.24 -7.23 9.93
C CYS A 66 10.41 -8.17 10.25
N SER A 67 11.66 -7.69 10.10
CA SER A 67 12.83 -8.48 10.48
C SER A 67 12.86 -8.80 11.97
N MET A 68 12.37 -7.92 12.84
CA MET A 68 12.27 -8.19 14.28
C MET A 68 11.11 -9.14 14.58
N SER A 69 9.96 -8.98 13.93
CA SER A 69 8.85 -9.93 14.03
C SER A 69 9.28 -11.35 13.68
N ALA A 70 9.91 -11.54 12.51
CA ALA A 70 10.40 -12.85 12.07
C ALA A 70 11.43 -13.45 13.04
N LYS A 71 12.31 -12.62 13.62
CA LYS A 71 13.27 -13.07 14.63
C LYS A 71 12.58 -13.52 15.91
N SER A 72 11.55 -12.82 16.36
CA SER A 72 10.77 -13.19 17.55
C SER A 72 10.05 -14.53 17.38
N VAL A 73 9.41 -14.76 16.23
CA VAL A 73 8.74 -16.04 15.92
C VAL A 73 9.77 -17.19 15.90
N ARG A 74 10.89 -17.02 15.18
CA ARG A 74 11.95 -18.03 15.13
C ARG A 74 12.54 -18.33 16.51
N ALA A 75 12.73 -17.29 17.33
CA ALA A 75 13.22 -17.47 18.70
C ALA A 75 12.23 -18.29 19.54
N TYR A 76 10.92 -18.06 19.41
CA TYR A 76 9.89 -18.84 20.10
C TYR A 76 9.90 -20.31 19.66
N GLN A 77 9.84 -20.55 18.35
CA GLN A 77 9.84 -21.90 17.77
C GLN A 77 11.08 -22.70 18.22
N SER A 78 12.27 -22.09 18.13
CA SER A 78 13.53 -22.74 18.48
C SER A 78 13.67 -23.09 19.96
N ARG A 79 13.07 -22.30 20.86
CA ARG A 79 13.15 -22.53 22.31
C ARG A 79 12.20 -23.60 22.79
N ASN A 80 11.01 -23.66 22.20
CA ASN A 80 9.92 -24.46 22.75
C ASN A 80 9.59 -25.70 21.89
N ASN A 81 10.32 -25.94 20.79
CA ASN A 81 9.97 -26.92 19.75
C ASN A 81 8.46 -26.89 19.43
N SER A 82 7.89 -25.70 19.50
CA SER A 82 6.45 -25.48 19.54
C SER A 82 5.96 -25.01 18.19
N ASP A 83 4.72 -25.36 17.93
CA ASP A 83 3.96 -24.86 16.81
C ASP A 83 3.87 -23.33 16.86
N THR A 84 3.92 -22.69 15.69
CA THR A 84 3.81 -21.24 15.52
C THR A 84 2.41 -20.80 15.09
N ASP A 85 1.52 -21.76 14.85
CA ASP A 85 0.15 -21.49 14.46
C ASP A 85 -0.60 -20.69 15.54
N GLY A 86 -1.32 -19.66 15.10
CA GLY A 86 -2.07 -18.77 15.99
C GLY A 86 -1.25 -17.68 16.69
N LEU A 87 0.07 -17.57 16.45
CA LEU A 87 0.88 -16.49 17.03
C LEU A 87 0.59 -15.13 16.37
N HIS A 88 0.17 -14.17 17.18
CA HIS A 88 0.08 -12.76 16.78
C HIS A 88 1.29 -11.98 17.31
N VAL A 89 2.06 -11.34 16.41
CA VAL A 89 3.26 -10.58 16.79
C VAL A 89 2.97 -9.09 16.74
N HIS A 90 2.93 -8.47 17.92
CA HIS A 90 2.86 -7.03 18.04
C HIS A 90 4.26 -6.40 17.88
N VAL A 91 4.39 -5.39 17.03
CA VAL A 91 5.67 -4.69 16.80
C VAL A 91 5.53 -3.22 17.13
N GLU A 92 6.32 -2.76 18.10
CA GLU A 92 6.40 -1.36 18.50
C GLU A 92 7.80 -0.79 18.26
N ARG A 93 7.87 0.53 18.06
CA ARG A 93 9.14 1.25 17.92
C ARG A 93 9.69 1.57 19.31
N LYS A 94 10.88 1.04 19.64
CA LYS A 94 11.59 1.44 20.87
C LYS A 94 11.94 2.93 20.79
N ARG A 95 11.45 3.71 21.77
CA ARG A 95 11.95 5.08 21.99
C ARG A 95 13.42 4.98 22.44
N ARG A 96 14.28 5.80 21.83
CA ARG A 96 15.68 5.93 22.23
C ARG A 96 15.79 6.95 23.36
#